data_AF-A0A8T6UTC2-F1
#
_entry.id   AF-A0A8T6UTC2-F1
#
_cell.length_a   1.000
_cell.length_b   1.000
_cell.length_c   1.000
_cell.angle_alpha   90.00
_cell.angle_beta   90.00
_cell.angle_gamma   90.00
#
_symmetry.space_group_name_H-M   'P 1'
#
loop_
_entity.id
_entity.type
_entity.pdbx_description
1 polymer ?
#
loop_
_entity_poly.entity_id
_entity_poly.type
_entity_poly.pdbx_seq_one_letter_code
_entity_poly.pdbx_strand_id
1 'polypeptide(L)'
;IEKTIWQKVKEEPSVVSVEEKIELVMDLDKAQKIDEKIVASNSVYQDSRRIYRLVNSAGAKLEWDESRVRVMAQAVAREGSNLQIDYDIED
;
A
#
# COMPACT_ATOMS: atom_id res chain seq x y z
N ILE A 1 16.25 -28.03 -9.67
CA ILE A 1 14.92 -27.77 -9.07
C ILE A 1 14.22 -26.80 -10.00
N GLU A 2 13.03 -27.14 -10.48
CA GLU A 2 12.23 -26.28 -11.33
C GLU A 2 10.86 -26.08 -10.68
N LYS A 3 10.47 -24.84 -10.39
CA LYS A 3 9.20 -24.54 -9.73
C LYS A 3 8.67 -23.17 -10.12
N THR A 4 7.38 -23.12 -10.38
CA THR A 4 6.61 -21.87 -10.55
C THR A 4 5.57 -21.80 -9.44
N ILE A 5 5.49 -20.66 -8.75
CA ILE A 5 4.54 -20.44 -7.65
C ILE A 5 3.87 -19.08 -7.84
N TRP A 6 2.54 -19.08 -7.95
CA TRP A 6 1.78 -17.83 -7.95
C TRP A 6 1.13 -17.61 -6.60
N GLN A 7 1.25 -16.39 -6.06
CA GLN A 7 0.61 -15.97 -4.82
C GLN A 7 -0.90 -16.11 -4.97
N LYS A 8 -1.55 -16.74 -3.98
CA LYS A 8 -3.01 -16.79 -3.92
C LYS A 8 -3.51 -15.49 -3.31
N VAL A 9 -4.14 -14.65 -4.13
CA VAL A 9 -4.85 -13.45 -3.69
C VAL A 9 -6.35 -13.65 -3.88
N LYS A 10 -7.16 -13.00 -3.04
CA LYS A 10 -8.62 -12.98 -3.20
C LYS A 10 -9.00 -12.26 -4.50
N GLU A 11 -8.33 -11.15 -4.74
CA GLU A 11 -8.52 -10.27 -5.89
C GLU A 11 -7.17 -9.64 -6.24
N GLU A 12 -6.85 -9.55 -7.52
CA GLU A 12 -5.62 -8.91 -7.97
C GLU A 12 -5.78 -7.38 -7.92
N PRO A 13 -4.84 -6.61 -7.36
CA PRO A 13 -4.97 -5.16 -7.31
C PRO A 13 -5.15 -4.52 -8.69
N SER A 14 -4.63 -5.16 -9.75
CA SER A 14 -4.79 -4.69 -11.14
C SER A 14 -6.21 -4.78 -11.69
N VAL A 15 -7.11 -5.57 -11.08
CA VAL A 15 -8.51 -5.67 -11.52
C VAL A 15 -9.44 -4.73 -10.76
N VAL A 16 -9.02 -4.24 -9.60
CA VAL A 16 -9.74 -3.22 -8.82
C VAL A 16 -9.72 -1.91 -9.59
N SER A 17 -10.90 -1.29 -9.73
CA SER A 17 -11.06 -0.04 -10.46
C SER A 17 -10.25 1.11 -9.84
N VAL A 18 -9.90 2.10 -10.65
CA VAL A 18 -9.21 3.29 -10.12
C VAL A 18 -10.14 4.08 -9.21
N GLU A 19 -11.45 4.08 -9.52
CA GLU A 19 -12.49 4.74 -8.76
C GLU A 19 -12.59 4.20 -7.34
N GLU A 20 -12.59 2.87 -7.15
CA GLU A 20 -12.58 2.23 -5.82
C GLU A 20 -11.30 2.57 -5.03
N LYS A 21 -10.15 2.63 -5.71
CA LYS A 21 -8.88 3.02 -5.07
C LYS A 21 -8.89 4.47 -4.62
N ILE A 22 -9.48 5.36 -5.42
CA ILE A 22 -9.67 6.77 -5.06
C ILE A 22 -10.63 6.89 -3.89
N GLU A 23 -11.77 6.18 -3.93
CA GLU A 23 -12.74 6.17 -2.83
C GLU A 23 -12.10 5.77 -1.51
N LEU A 24 -11.30 4.71 -1.50
CA LEU A 24 -10.54 4.28 -0.32
C LEU A 24 -9.63 5.40 0.23
N VAL A 25 -8.85 6.06 -0.63
CA VAL A 25 -7.94 7.15 -0.22
C VAL A 25 -8.72 8.36 0.31
N MET A 26 -9.86 8.67 -0.28
CA MET A 26 -10.75 9.75 0.17
C MET A 26 -11.37 9.43 1.54
N ASP A 27 -11.78 8.17 1.77
CA ASP A 27 -12.29 7.71 3.05
C ASP A 27 -11.22 7.76 4.14
N LEU A 28 -9.98 7.38 3.83
CA LEU A 28 -8.83 7.54 4.73
C LEU A 28 -8.56 9.02 5.08
N ASP A 29 -8.64 9.92 4.10
CA ASP A 29 -8.43 11.35 4.34
C ASP A 29 -9.53 11.91 5.26
N LYS A 30 -10.78 11.50 5.02
CA LYS A 30 -11.91 11.90 5.86
C LYS A 30 -11.79 11.33 7.28
N ALA A 31 -11.38 10.07 7.42
CA ALA A 31 -11.23 9.41 8.71
C ALA A 31 -10.15 10.04 9.59
N GLN A 32 -9.14 10.69 8.99
CA GLN A 32 -8.10 11.40 9.74
C GLN A 32 -8.60 12.70 10.41
N LYS A 33 -9.73 13.28 9.99
CA LYS A 33 -10.23 14.57 10.48
C LYS A 33 -11.01 14.44 11.80
N ILE A 34 -10.37 13.83 12.79
CA ILE A 34 -10.97 13.55 14.11
C ILE A 34 -10.86 14.73 15.10
N ASP A 35 -9.96 15.67 14.85
CA ASP A 35 -9.66 16.81 15.73
C ASP A 35 -9.41 18.07 14.89
N GLU A 36 -9.87 19.22 15.36
CA GLU A 36 -9.71 20.52 14.68
C GLU A 36 -8.24 20.96 14.55
N LYS A 37 -7.36 20.42 15.39
CA LYS A 37 -5.92 20.66 15.32
C LYS A 37 -5.27 19.98 14.12
N ILE A 38 -5.95 19.03 13.46
CA ILE A 38 -5.44 18.39 12.25
C ILE A 38 -5.62 19.35 11.08
N VAL A 39 -4.53 20.01 10.70
CA VAL A 39 -4.51 21.08 9.69
C VAL A 39 -4.23 20.58 8.29
N ALA A 40 -3.66 19.37 8.15
CA ALA A 40 -3.44 18.70 6.89
C ALA A 40 -3.39 17.18 7.08
N SER A 41 -3.66 16.45 6.01
CA SER A 41 -3.61 14.99 5.96
C SER A 41 -3.09 14.55 4.59
N ASN A 42 -2.41 13.40 4.58
CA ASN A 42 -2.05 12.68 3.37
C ASN A 42 -2.58 11.25 3.49
N SER A 43 -3.19 10.77 2.42
CA SER A 43 -3.62 9.38 2.29
C SER A 43 -2.98 8.80 1.04
N VAL A 44 -2.42 7.59 1.16
CA VAL A 44 -1.75 6.92 0.05
C VAL A 44 -2.27 5.51 -0.10
N TYR A 45 -2.61 5.16 -1.33
CA TYR A 45 -2.78 3.78 -1.76
C TYR A 45 -1.69 3.46 -2.77
N GLN A 46 -1.05 2.31 -2.60
CA GLN A 46 -0.06 1.81 -3.54
C GLN A 46 -0.27 0.31 -3.71
N ASP A 47 -0.33 -0.16 -4.95
CA ASP A 47 -0.26 -1.58 -5.24
C ASP A 47 0.90 -1.90 -6.19
N SER A 48 1.30 -3.16 -6.21
CA SER A 48 2.21 -3.67 -7.23
C SER A 48 2.09 -5.17 -7.37
N ARG A 49 2.33 -5.66 -8.59
CA ARG A 49 2.58 -7.06 -8.87
C ARG A 49 3.95 -7.19 -9.52
N ARG A 50 4.82 -8.01 -8.96
CA ARG A 50 6.17 -8.25 -9.46
C ARG A 50 6.37 -9.73 -9.74
N ILE A 51 6.85 -10.06 -10.94
CA ILE A 51 7.25 -11.43 -11.28
C ILE A 51 8.77 -11.53 -11.11
N TYR A 52 9.19 -12.43 -10.23
CA TYR A 52 10.59 -12.74 -9.95
C TYR A 52 10.99 -14.04 -10.61
N ARG A 53 12.23 -14.09 -11.10
CA ARG A 53 12.85 -15.27 -11.70
C ARG A 53 14.24 -15.45 -11.12
N LEU A 54 14.52 -16.63 -10.59
CA LEU A 54 15.83 -17.01 -10.08
C LEU A 54 16.37 -18.21 -10.85
N VAL A 55 17.54 -18.03 -11.45
CA VAL A 55 18.29 -19.08 -12.13
C VAL A 55 19.72 -19.15 -11.59
N ASN A 56 20.26 -20.36 -11.41
CA ASN A 56 21.64 -20.52 -10.95
C ASN A 56 22.38 -21.69 -11.61
N SER A 57 23.71 -21.73 -11.47
CA SER A 57 24.59 -22.74 -12.06
C SER A 57 24.43 -24.15 -11.45
N ALA A 58 23.78 -24.26 -10.29
CA ALA A 58 23.42 -25.54 -9.67
C ALA A 58 22.14 -26.15 -10.29
N GLY A 59 21.56 -25.52 -11.31
CA GLY A 59 20.38 -26.03 -12.01
C GLY A 59 19.06 -25.70 -11.32
N ALA A 60 19.01 -24.66 -10.47
CA ALA A 60 17.74 -24.12 -9.99
C ALA A 60 17.12 -23.17 -11.01
N LYS A 61 15.80 -23.27 -11.18
CA LYS A 61 14.93 -22.37 -11.94
C LYS A 61 13.66 -22.16 -11.12
N LEU A 62 13.51 -20.98 -10.56
CA LEU A 62 12.34 -20.61 -9.76
C LEU A 62 11.69 -19.39 -10.39
N GLU A 63 10.37 -19.42 -10.47
CA GLU A 63 9.56 -18.27 -10.87
C GLU A 63 8.43 -18.09 -9.85
N TRP A 64 8.23 -16.86 -9.40
CA TRP A 64 7.11 -16.53 -8.53
C TRP A 64 6.65 -15.11 -8.73
N ASP A 65 5.46 -14.77 -8.25
CA ASP A 65 5.02 -13.39 -8.14
C ASP A 65 4.84 -12.95 -6.68
N GLU A 66 4.89 -11.64 -6.51
CA GLU A 66 4.49 -10.97 -5.30
C GLU A 66 3.53 -9.84 -5.67
N SER A 67 2.28 -9.98 -5.25
CA SER A 67 1.25 -8.95 -5.25
C SER A 67 1.20 -8.32 -3.85
N ARG A 68 1.45 -7.01 -3.78
CA ARG A 68 1.45 -6.23 -2.52
C ARG A 68 0.54 -5.03 -2.66
N VAL A 69 -0.14 -4.69 -1.57
CA VAL A 69 -0.92 -3.47 -1.42
C VAL A 69 -0.41 -2.79 -0.17
N ARG A 70 -0.25 -1.48 -0.22
CA ARG A 70 0.13 -0.63 0.89
C ARG A 70 -0.89 0.49 1.01
N VAL A 71 -1.32 0.76 2.23
CA VAL A 71 -2.18 1.89 2.56
C VAL A 71 -1.52 2.69 3.67
N MET A 72 -1.52 4.01 3.56
CA MET A 72 -0.95 4.89 4.58
C MET A 72 -1.91 6.05 4.89
N ALA A 73 -2.04 6.37 6.16
CA ALA A 73 -2.63 7.60 6.67
C ALA A 73 -1.54 8.42 7.36
N GLN A 74 -1.46 9.71 7.09
CA GLN A 74 -0.50 10.62 7.71
C GLN A 74 -1.17 11.94 8.06
N ALA A 75 -1.29 12.21 9.36
CA ALA A 75 -1.92 13.41 9.88
C ALA A 75 -0.87 14.46 10.28
N VAL A 76 -1.20 15.73 10.08
CA VAL A 76 -0.41 16.87 10.54
C VAL A 76 -1.24 17.69 11.50
N ALA A 77 -0.87 17.69 12.78
CA ALA A 77 -1.53 18.45 13.83
C ALA A 77 -0.75 19.75 14.14
N ARG A 78 -1.48 20.81 14.49
CA ARG A 78 -0.90 22.09 14.92
C ARG A 78 -1.62 22.64 16.14
N GLU A 79 -0.84 23.09 17.11
CA GLU A 79 -1.31 23.85 18.27
C GLU A 79 -0.40 25.06 18.52
N GLY A 80 -0.89 26.26 18.23
CA GLY A 80 -0.08 27.48 18.25
C GLY A 80 1.09 27.38 17.25
N SER A 81 2.32 27.45 17.77
CA SER A 81 3.54 27.27 16.98
C SER A 81 4.02 25.82 16.89
N ASN A 82 3.42 24.89 17.64
CA ASN A 82 3.83 23.50 17.65
C ASN A 82 3.18 22.76 16.49
N LEU A 83 3.97 21.97 15.76
CA LEU A 83 3.51 21.13 14.67
C LEU A 83 4.02 19.72 14.89
N GLN A 84 3.13 18.73 14.75
CA GLN A 84 3.46 17.32 14.87
C GLN A 84 2.92 16.56 13.66
N ILE A 85 3.70 15.59 13.21
CA ILE A 85 3.36 14.70 12.11
C ILE A 85 3.41 13.29 12.65
N ASP A 86 2.41 12.49 12.34
CA ASP A 86 2.41 11.06 12.62
C ASP A 86 1.81 10.31 11.43
N TYR A 87 2.11 9.03 11.33
CA TYR A 87 1.61 8.18 10.26
C TYR A 87 1.40 6.73 10.71
N ASP A 88 0.50 6.04 10.02
CA ASP A 88 0.30 4.61 10.15
C ASP A 88 0.27 3.94 8.76
N ILE A 89 0.77 2.71 8.67
CA ILE A 89 0.92 1.95 7.41
C ILE A 89 0.41 0.53 7.60
N GLU A 90 -0.45 0.11 6.67
CA GLU A 90 -0.90 -1.28 6.53
C GLU A 90 -0.38 -1.85 5.20
N ASP A 91 0.20 -3.06 5.24
CA ASP A 91 0.88 -3.77 4.13
C ASP A 91 0.33 -5.20 3.92
#